data_AF-A0A0C3PC64-F1
#
_entry.id   AF-A0A0C3PC64-F1
#
_cell.length_a   1.000
_cell.length_b   1.000
_cell.length_c   1.000
_cell.angle_alpha   90.00
_cell.angle_beta   90.00
_cell.angle_gamma   90.00
#
_symmetry.space_group_name_H-M   'P 1'
#
loop_
_entity.id
_entity.type
_entity.pdbx_description
1 polymer ?
#
loop_
_entity_poly.entity_id
_entity_poly.type
_entity_poly.pdbx_seq_one_letter_code
_entity_poly.pdbx_strand_id
1 'polypeptide(L)'
;KYEEVVRNKRERRLLHGGDCECCRDYYAAVGPLPPRPQPPLWRTPPSSPSKHGRIGHSKLTFDDLYDLDDDFDADIAAHKKQISRHRHRWEAPKTPPGYWDISFPDTQEVDEINRQADAMHARKKTRTEPE
;
A
#
# COMPACT_ATOMS: atom_id res chain seq x y z
N LYS A 1 16.17 -1.23 -21.27
CA LYS A 1 16.56 -0.24 -20.24
C LYS A 1 16.66 -0.98 -18.92
N TYR A 2 17.77 -0.86 -18.17
CA TYR A 2 17.92 -1.54 -16.89
C TYR A 2 17.44 -0.64 -15.74
N GLU A 3 16.91 -1.24 -14.69
CA GLU A 3 16.63 -0.51 -13.45
C GLU A 3 17.94 -0.34 -12.66
N GLU A 4 18.21 0.89 -12.23
CA GLU A 4 19.39 1.19 -11.43
C GLU A 4 19.25 0.63 -10.01
N VAL A 5 20.31 -0.02 -9.52
CA VAL A 5 20.33 -0.58 -8.16
C VAL A 5 20.57 0.53 -7.14
N VAL A 6 19.51 0.89 -6.41
CA VAL A 6 19.57 1.89 -5.33
C VAL A 6 20.16 1.26 -4.07
N ARG A 7 21.40 1.63 -3.72
CA ARG A 7 22.08 1.19 -2.48
C ARG A 7 21.86 2.14 -1.30
N ASN A 8 21.61 3.42 -1.56
CA ASN A 8 21.45 4.43 -0.51
C ASN A 8 20.15 4.18 0.27
N LYS A 9 20.24 4.16 1.61
CA LYS A 9 19.09 3.90 2.49
C LYS A 9 17.98 4.94 2.36
N ARG A 10 18.33 6.23 2.21
CA ARG A 10 17.36 7.32 2.09
C ARG A 10 16.62 7.22 0.76
N GLU A 11 17.33 6.99 -0.34
CA GLU A 11 16.73 6.82 -1.66
C GLU A 11 15.86 5.56 -1.73
N ARG A 12 16.33 4.45 -1.14
CA ARG A 12 15.55 3.20 -1.07
C ARG A 12 14.24 3.38 -0.30
N ARG A 13 14.18 4.28 0.68
CA ARG A 13 12.94 4.59 1.43
C ARG A 13 11.89 5.26 0.55
N LEU A 14 12.30 5.99 -0.49
CA LEU A 14 11.40 6.67 -1.43
C LEU A 14 10.73 5.67 -2.39
N LEU A 15 11.41 4.57 -2.74
CA LEU A 15 10.85 3.51 -3.59
C LEU A 15 9.58 2.89 -3.01
N HIS A 16 8.63 2.54 -3.87
CA HIS A 16 7.37 1.88 -3.50
C HIS A 16 7.65 0.52 -2.87
N GLY A 17 7.00 0.23 -1.74
CA GLY A 17 7.08 -1.08 -1.11
C GLY A 17 6.09 -1.99 -1.80
N GLY A 18 6.56 -3.11 -2.34
CA GLY A 18 5.72 -4.17 -2.88
C GLY A 18 5.71 -5.38 -1.97
N ASP A 19 4.94 -6.38 -2.36
CA ASP A 19 4.95 -7.73 -1.84
C ASP A 19 5.11 -8.74 -2.99
N CYS A 20 5.68 -9.89 -2.68
CA CYS A 20 5.55 -11.09 -3.50
C CYS A 20 4.46 -11.99 -2.91
N GLU A 21 4.10 -13.07 -3.61
CA GLU A 21 3.15 -14.07 -3.12
C GLU A 21 3.47 -14.54 -1.69
N CYS A 22 4.73 -14.85 -1.37
CA CYS A 22 5.12 -15.30 -0.04
C CYS A 22 5.01 -14.20 1.03
N CYS A 23 5.27 -12.94 0.67
CA CYS A 23 5.19 -11.83 1.63
C CYS A 23 3.75 -11.37 1.86
N ARG A 24 2.85 -11.59 0.90
CA ARG A 24 1.44 -11.19 1.01
C ARG A 24 0.79 -11.86 2.22
N ASP A 25 0.96 -13.17 2.34
CA ASP A 25 0.38 -13.96 3.44
C ASP A 25 0.95 -13.54 4.80
N TYR A 26 2.24 -13.20 4.85
CA TYR A 26 2.86 -12.66 6.06
C TYR A 26 2.19 -11.35 6.50
N TYR A 27 1.97 -10.41 5.58
CA TYR A 27 1.34 -9.14 5.93
C TYR A 27 -0.15 -9.28 6.25
N ALA A 28 -0.86 -10.20 5.59
CA ALA A 28 -2.25 -10.51 5.93
C ALA A 28 -2.38 -11.10 7.35
N ALA A 29 -1.42 -11.96 7.75
CA ALA A 29 -1.43 -12.58 9.07
C ALA A 29 -0.96 -11.64 10.19
N VAL A 30 0.06 -10.81 9.94
CA VAL A 30 0.63 -9.89 10.95
C VAL A 30 -0.20 -8.61 11.08
N GLY A 31 -0.81 -8.14 10.00
CA GLY A 31 -1.60 -6.92 9.97
C GLY A 31 -0.75 -5.64 10.06
N PRO A 32 -1.26 -4.58 10.73
CA PRO A 32 -0.62 -3.27 10.77
C PRO A 32 0.69 -3.29 11.58
N LEU A 33 1.58 -2.33 11.31
CA LEU A 33 2.85 -2.26 12.04
C LEU A 33 2.59 -1.86 13.50
N PRO A 34 3.07 -2.63 14.49
CA PRO A 34 2.87 -2.28 15.89
C PRO A 34 3.57 -0.95 16.22
N PRO A 35 3.04 -0.18 17.20
CA PRO A 35 3.64 1.07 17.61
C PRO A 35 5.08 0.82 18.07
N ARG A 36 5.99 1.70 17.65
CA ARG A 36 7.42 1.56 17.94
C ARG A 36 7.61 1.50 19.47
N PRO A 37 8.20 0.43 20.03
CA PRO A 37 8.44 0.37 21.46
C PRO A 37 9.36 1.51 21.86
N GLN A 38 8.97 2.24 22.90
CA GLN A 38 9.80 3.31 23.44
C GLN A 38 11.07 2.68 24.02
N PRO A 39 12.24 3.30 23.80
CA PRO A 39 13.46 2.81 24.43
C PRO A 39 13.26 2.80 25.95
N PRO A 40 13.78 1.78 26.65
CA PRO A 40 13.67 1.75 28.10
C PRO A 40 14.29 3.02 28.67
N LEU A 41 13.61 3.65 29.61
CA LEU A 41 14.15 4.79 30.32
C LEU A 41 15.23 4.26 31.27
N TRP A 42 16.50 4.38 30.88
CA TRP A 42 17.64 3.98 31.71
C TRP A 42 17.76 4.81 33.00
N ARG A 43 17.01 5.91 33.09
CA ARG A 43 16.85 6.74 34.29
C ARG A 43 15.37 6.98 34.51
N THR A 44 14.91 6.87 35.75
CA THR A 44 13.53 7.22 36.11
C THR A 44 13.31 8.72 35.88
N PRO A 45 12.30 9.14 35.11
CA PRO A 45 11.94 10.54 35.02
C PRO A 45 11.51 11.03 36.42
N PRO A 46 11.81 12.29 36.81
CA PRO A 46 11.28 12.85 38.06
C PRO A 46 9.76 12.76 38.01
N SER A 47 9.16 12.24 39.09
CA SER A 47 7.74 11.93 39.19
C SER A 47 6.88 13.12 38.76
N SER A 48 6.34 13.08 37.55
CA SER A 48 5.33 14.04 37.12
C SER A 48 4.03 13.72 37.87
N PRO A 49 3.30 14.72 38.39
CA PRO A 49 2.08 14.48 39.16
C PRO A 49 1.06 13.76 38.28
N SER A 50 0.52 12.65 38.80
CA SER A 50 -0.51 11.82 38.18
C SER A 50 -1.67 12.67 37.67
N LYS A 51 -1.82 12.79 36.34
CA LYS A 51 -3.11 13.10 35.74
C LYS A 51 -3.87 11.80 35.64
N HIS A 52 -4.87 11.62 36.50
CA HIS A 52 -5.90 10.60 36.34
C HIS A 52 -6.62 10.80 35.00
N GLY A 53 -6.10 10.18 33.94
CA GLY A 53 -6.73 10.07 32.64
C GLY A 53 -7.82 8.99 32.71
N ARG A 54 -9.06 9.39 32.44
CA ARG A 54 -10.21 8.50 32.39
C ARG A 54 -9.96 7.39 31.36
N ILE A 55 -10.16 6.14 31.75
CA ILE A 55 -10.18 5.00 30.83
C ILE A 55 -11.45 5.15 29.98
N GLY A 56 -11.32 5.79 28.81
CA GLY A 56 -12.33 5.76 27.78
C GLY A 56 -12.28 4.39 27.11
N HIS A 57 -13.10 3.44 27.56
CA HIS A 57 -13.40 2.27 26.75
C HIS A 57 -14.18 2.77 25.53
N SER A 58 -13.51 2.80 24.37
CA SER A 58 -14.16 3.02 23.08
C SER A 58 -15.28 1.98 22.95
N LYS A 59 -16.51 2.45 23.12
CA LYS A 59 -17.71 1.64 22.96
C LYS A 59 -17.99 1.64 21.46
N LEU A 60 -17.18 0.88 20.70
CA LEU A 60 -17.40 0.70 19.27
C LEU A 60 -18.83 0.21 19.07
N THR A 61 -19.59 0.95 18.26
CA THR A 61 -20.96 0.59 17.93
C THR A 61 -20.93 -0.43 16.79
N PHE A 62 -22.01 -1.20 16.64
CA PHE A 62 -22.14 -2.19 15.58
C PHE A 62 -21.96 -1.59 14.17
N ASP A 63 -22.19 -0.28 14.02
CA ASP A 63 -22.01 0.46 12.76
C ASP A 63 -20.54 0.77 12.43
N ASP A 64 -19.66 0.81 13.44
CA ASP A 64 -18.22 1.06 13.29
C ASP A 64 -17.45 -0.18 12.77
N LEU A 65 -18.10 -1.33 12.59
CA LEU A 65 -17.42 -2.57 12.18
C LEU A 65 -17.12 -2.65 10.69
N TYR A 66 -17.71 -1.77 9.87
CA TYR A 66 -17.58 -1.83 8.40
C TYR A 66 -16.58 -0.80 7.84
N ASP A 67 -16.24 0.24 8.59
CA ASP A 67 -15.23 1.26 8.22
C ASP A 67 -13.81 0.87 8.66
N LEU A 68 -13.66 -0.14 9.53
CA LEU A 68 -12.34 -0.61 10.01
C LEU A 68 -11.54 -1.39 8.96
N ASP A 69 -12.19 -1.93 7.92
CA ASP A 69 -11.51 -2.73 6.90
C ASP A 69 -10.65 -1.85 5.95
N ASP A 70 -11.10 -0.65 5.59
CA ASP A 70 -10.33 0.26 4.71
C ASP A 70 -9.11 0.85 5.44
N ASP A 71 -9.29 1.25 6.70
CA ASP A 71 -8.20 1.69 7.58
C ASP A 71 -7.14 0.58 7.78
N PHE A 72 -7.58 -0.67 7.90
CA PHE A 72 -6.69 -1.82 8.09
C PHE A 72 -5.83 -2.10 6.85
N ASP A 73 -6.40 -2.04 5.65
CA ASP A 73 -5.66 -2.21 4.40
C ASP A 73 -4.65 -1.07 4.17
N ALA A 74 -5.03 0.17 4.51
CA ALA A 74 -4.14 1.32 4.46
C ALA A 74 -2.95 1.18 5.43
N ASP A 75 -3.19 0.71 6.65
CA ASP A 75 -2.14 0.47 7.63
C ASP A 75 -1.21 -0.69 7.24
N ILE A 76 -1.75 -1.75 6.63
CA ILE A 76 -0.95 -2.82 6.04
C ILE A 76 -0.09 -2.27 4.89
N ALA A 77 -0.63 -1.41 4.03
CA ALA A 77 0.14 -0.77 2.96
C ALA A 77 1.27 0.11 3.51
N ALA A 78 1.01 0.85 4.61
CA ALA A 78 2.01 1.63 5.32
C ALA A 78 3.10 0.71 5.92
N HIS A 79 2.70 -0.39 6.56
CA HIS A 79 3.60 -1.41 7.10
C HIS A 79 4.52 -1.97 5.99
N LYS A 80 3.95 -2.37 4.85
CA LYS A 80 4.68 -2.82 3.65
C LYS A 80 5.68 -1.76 3.18
N LYS A 81 5.26 -0.50 3.01
CA LYS A 81 6.14 0.60 2.57
C LYS A 81 7.32 0.83 3.52
N GLN A 82 7.11 0.64 4.83
CA GLN A 82 8.14 0.85 5.84
C GLN A 82 9.19 -0.27 5.86
N ILE A 83 8.77 -1.54 5.93
CA ILE A 83 9.72 -2.64 6.21
C ILE A 83 10.02 -3.55 5.01
N SER A 84 9.23 -3.51 3.93
CA SER A 84 9.37 -4.49 2.85
C SER A 84 10.75 -4.44 2.19
N ARG A 85 11.27 -5.64 1.92
CA ARG A 85 12.48 -5.84 1.13
C ARG A 85 12.22 -5.67 -0.36
N HIS A 86 11.01 -5.97 -0.82
CA HIS A 86 10.57 -5.81 -2.20
C HIS A 86 10.25 -4.34 -2.46
N ARG A 87 11.02 -3.70 -3.34
CA ARG A 87 10.87 -2.28 -3.66
C ARG A 87 11.00 -2.05 -5.15
N HIS A 88 10.15 -1.19 -5.69
CA HIS A 88 10.15 -0.83 -7.11
C HIS A 88 10.07 0.70 -7.26
N ARG A 89 10.64 1.21 -8.35
CA ARG A 89 10.63 2.66 -8.65
C ARG A 89 9.31 3.11 -9.25
N TRP A 90 8.66 2.23 -10.02
CA TRP A 90 7.44 2.52 -10.75
C TRP A 90 6.46 1.36 -10.55
N GLU A 91 5.18 1.67 -10.35
CA GLU A 91 4.11 0.67 -10.36
C GLU A 91 4.06 0.03 -11.75
N ALA A 92 4.00 -1.31 -11.80
CA ALA A 92 3.87 -2.02 -13.06
C ALA A 92 2.58 -1.57 -13.78
N PRO A 93 2.60 -1.36 -15.11
CA PRO A 93 1.38 -1.05 -15.84
C PRO A 93 0.39 -2.20 -15.69
N LYS A 94 -0.88 -1.88 -15.49
CA LYS A 94 -1.95 -2.88 -15.53
C LYS A 94 -2.07 -3.41 -16.96
N THR A 95 -2.23 -4.71 -17.10
CA THR A 95 -2.48 -5.34 -18.39
C THR A 95 -3.85 -4.90 -18.92
N PRO A 96 -3.98 -4.51 -20.20
CA PRO A 96 -5.26 -4.21 -20.82
C PRO A 96 -6.28 -5.36 -20.70
N PRO A 97 -7.59 -5.07 -20.65
CA PRO A 97 -8.61 -6.11 -20.71
C PRO A 97 -8.46 -6.90 -22.02
N GLY A 98 -8.56 -8.23 -21.95
CA GLY A 98 -8.45 -9.10 -23.13
C GLY A 98 -7.01 -9.38 -23.62
N TYR A 99 -5.95 -8.85 -22.99
CA TYR A 99 -4.57 -9.08 -23.44
C TYR A 99 -4.15 -10.57 -23.46
N TRP A 100 -4.71 -11.38 -22.55
CA TRP A 100 -4.48 -12.83 -22.47
C TRP A 100 -5.56 -13.65 -23.18
N ASP A 101 -6.52 -13.01 -23.84
CA ASP A 101 -7.48 -13.72 -24.67
C ASP A 101 -6.77 -14.19 -25.94
N ILE A 102 -6.69 -15.51 -26.10
CA ILE A 102 -5.99 -16.16 -27.21
C ILE A 102 -6.94 -16.29 -28.43
N SER A 103 -8.21 -15.91 -28.28
CA SER A 103 -9.14 -15.86 -29.40
C SER A 103 -8.77 -14.73 -30.37
N PHE A 104 -9.00 -14.94 -31.66
CA PHE A 104 -8.90 -13.87 -32.66
C PHE A 104 -10.23 -13.11 -32.62
N PRO A 105 -10.27 -11.89 -32.05
CA PRO A 105 -11.52 -11.14 -31.96
C PRO A 105 -11.96 -10.72 -33.36
N ASP A 106 -13.26 -10.58 -33.57
CA ASP A 106 -13.74 -9.96 -34.79
C ASP A 106 -13.33 -8.47 -34.84
N THR A 107 -13.34 -7.89 -36.04
CA THR A 107 -13.02 -6.49 -36.31
C THR A 107 -13.74 -5.49 -35.39
N GLN A 108 -15.00 -5.75 -35.01
CA GLN A 108 -15.76 -4.90 -34.09
C GLN A 108 -15.25 -5.00 -32.65
N GLU A 109 -14.88 -6.21 -32.21
CA GLU A 109 -14.35 -6.48 -30.88
C GLU A 109 -12.95 -5.89 -30.72
N VAL A 110 -12.11 -5.97 -31.77
CA VAL A 110 -10.79 -5.31 -31.81
C VAL A 110 -10.92 -3.80 -31.58
N ASP A 111 -11.87 -3.13 -32.23
CA ASP A 111 -12.06 -1.69 -32.05
C ASP A 111 -12.49 -1.33 -30.62
N GLU A 112 -13.40 -2.11 -30.04
CA GLU A 112 -13.81 -1.93 -28.64
C GLU A 112 -12.63 -2.13 -27.67
N ILE A 113 -11.81 -3.18 -27.86
CA ILE A 113 -10.62 -3.44 -27.05
C ILE A 113 -9.64 -2.26 -27.14
N ASN A 114 -9.40 -1.73 -28.35
CA ASN A 114 -8.53 -0.58 -28.53
C ASN A 114 -9.08 0.67 -27.85
N ARG A 115 -10.38 0.96 -28.00
CA ARG A 115 -11.04 2.07 -27.29
C ARG A 115 -10.92 1.95 -25.77
N GLN A 116 -11.06 0.75 -25.22
CA GLN A 116 -10.89 0.49 -23.79
C GLN A 116 -9.44 0.66 -23.34
N ALA A 117 -8.47 0.20 -24.13
CA ALA A 117 -7.05 0.38 -23.86
C ALA A 117 -6.67 1.86 -23.86
N ASP A 118 -7.16 2.64 -24.83
CA ASP A 118 -6.95 4.08 -24.93
C ASP A 118 -7.56 4.83 -23.73
N ALA A 119 -8.78 4.47 -23.32
CA ALA A 119 -9.41 5.03 -22.13
C ALA A 119 -8.60 4.75 -20.85
N MET A 120 -8.04 3.55 -20.70
CA MET A 120 -7.15 3.23 -19.58
C MET A 120 -5.84 4.02 -19.62
N HIS A 121 -5.24 4.20 -20.80
CA HIS A 121 -4.05 5.02 -20.98
C HIS A 121 -4.32 6.50 -20.65
N ALA A 122 -5.45 7.04 -21.10
CA ALA A 122 -5.89 8.39 -20.78
C ALA A 122 -6.05 8.58 -19.26
N ARG A 123 -6.75 7.66 -18.58
CA ARG A 123 -6.90 7.65 -17.11
C ARG A 123 -5.57 7.59 -16.37
N LYS A 124 -4.61 6.79 -16.86
CA LYS A 124 -3.27 6.71 -16.28
C LYS A 124 -2.53 8.02 -16.44
N LYS A 125 -2.63 8.66 -17.62
CA LYS A 125 -1.98 9.93 -17.93
C LYS A 125 -2.51 11.05 -17.02
N THR A 126 -3.83 11.18 -16.89
CA THR A 126 -4.46 12.17 -15.99
C THR A 126 -4.09 11.98 -14.52
N ARG A 127 -3.84 10.74 -14.08
CA ARG A 127 -3.40 10.45 -12.70
C ARG A 127 -1.92 10.79 -12.45
N THR A 128 -1.10 10.79 -13.50
CA THR A 128 0.37 10.87 -13.39
C THR A 128 0.90 12.28 -13.67
N GLU A 129 0.24 13.05 -14.53
CA GLU A 129 0.59 14.44 -14.81
C GLU A 129 0.07 15.32 -13.66
N PRO A 130 0.95 15.89 -12.80
CA PRO A 130 0.50 16.90 -11.86
C PRO A 130 0.21 18.20 -12.62
N GLU A 131 -0.82 18.93 -12.19
CA GLU A 131 -1.06 20.33 -12.59
C GLU A 131 0.14 21.23 -12.21
#